data_AF-A0ABC8V0Y0-F1
#
_entry.id   AF-A0ABC8V0Y0-F1
#
_cell.length_a   1.000
_cell.length_b   1.000
_cell.length_c   1.000
_cell.angle_alpha   90.00
_cell.angle_beta   90.00
_cell.angle_gamma   90.00
#
_symmetry.space_group_name_H-M   'P 1'
#
loop_
_entity.id
_entity.type
_entity.pdbx_description
1 polymer ?
#
loop_
_entity_poly.entity_id
_entity_poly.type
_entity_poly.pdbx_seq_one_letter_code
_entity_poly.pdbx_strand_id
1 'polypeptide(L)'
;MHWKAPCFSGDCEWVIGGSASKGEHKIYIWDRAGHLVKILEGPKEALIDLAWHPVHPIVVSVSLAGLVYIWAKDYTENWSAFAPDFKELEENEEYVEREDEFDLITETEKVKESDVHEDDEIDIVTVEKDSAFSDSDMSQEETCFLPADPSPDIPEQQDKVVGSTSKLGDSNHSGSPLSEEAGQNGQAMNHVSSPVEGNIISLHYTIY
;
A
#
# COMPACT_ATOMS: atom_id res chain seq x y z
N MET A 1 -16.55 13.81 24.49
CA MET A 1 -15.80 13.10 23.44
C MET A 1 -14.36 13.57 23.50
N HIS A 2 -13.40 12.67 23.41
CA HIS A 2 -11.97 13.01 23.41
C HIS A 2 -11.39 12.63 22.05
N TRP A 3 -10.42 13.41 21.59
CA TRP A 3 -9.74 13.22 20.31
C TRP A 3 -8.30 12.74 20.55
N LYS A 4 -7.78 11.95 19.62
CA LYS A 4 -6.39 11.48 19.57
C LYS A 4 -5.72 11.99 18.30
N ALA A 5 -4.45 12.38 18.45
CA ALA A 5 -3.55 12.72 17.35
C ALA A 5 -4.17 13.58 16.24
N PRO A 6 -4.75 14.76 16.56
CA PRO A 6 -5.24 15.65 15.52
C PRO A 6 -4.06 16.17 14.69
N CYS A 7 -4.19 16.17 13.36
CA CYS A 7 -3.21 16.75 12.46
C CYS A 7 -3.87 17.27 11.17
N PHE A 8 -3.11 18.03 10.38
CA PHE A 8 -3.56 18.62 9.13
C PHE A 8 -3.09 17.79 7.94
N SER A 9 -3.81 17.90 6.81
CA SER A 9 -3.25 17.54 5.51
C SER A 9 -2.11 18.47 5.13
N GLY A 10 -1.24 18.06 4.19
CA GLY A 10 -0.09 18.89 3.81
C GLY A 10 -0.45 20.23 3.15
N ASP A 11 -1.61 20.31 2.49
CA ASP A 11 -2.16 21.55 1.93
C ASP A 11 -2.97 22.38 2.95
N CYS A 12 -3.12 21.89 4.19
CA CYS A 12 -3.94 22.48 5.25
C CYS A 12 -5.44 22.64 4.91
N GLU A 13 -5.95 21.97 3.88
CA GLU A 13 -7.38 22.00 3.53
C GLU A 13 -8.23 21.06 4.43
N TRP A 14 -7.60 20.05 5.02
CA TRP A 14 -8.25 19.04 5.83
C TRP A 14 -7.67 18.95 7.22
N VAL A 15 -8.55 18.70 8.19
CA VAL A 15 -8.17 18.34 9.56
C VAL A 15 -8.62 16.91 9.80
N ILE A 16 -7.75 16.10 10.38
CA ILE A 16 -8.11 14.75 10.83
C ILE A 16 -8.01 14.59 12.32
N GLY A 17 -8.80 13.68 12.88
CA GLY A 17 -8.76 13.35 14.29
C GLY A 17 -9.24 11.94 14.57
N GLY A 18 -8.48 11.20 15.38
CA GLY A 18 -8.84 9.87 15.82
C GLY A 18 -9.79 9.89 17.01
N SER A 19 -10.76 8.96 17.03
CA SER A 19 -11.63 8.73 18.18
C SER A 19 -10.81 8.20 19.36
N ALA A 20 -10.97 8.80 20.54
CA ALA A 20 -10.41 8.25 21.78
C ALA A 20 -11.33 7.21 22.44
N SER A 21 -12.42 6.80 21.78
CA SER A 21 -13.34 5.81 22.30
C SER A 21 -12.67 4.44 22.44
N LYS A 22 -12.90 3.77 23.57
CA LYS A 22 -12.35 2.44 23.82
C LYS A 22 -12.99 1.42 22.87
N GLY A 23 -12.17 0.76 22.05
CA GLY A 23 -12.62 -0.31 21.15
C GLY A 23 -13.19 0.19 19.82
N GLU A 24 -12.96 1.46 19.46
CA GLU A 24 -13.32 2.01 18.16
C GLU A 24 -12.07 2.56 17.45
N HIS A 25 -11.88 2.14 16.20
CA HIS A 25 -10.83 2.69 15.35
C HIS A 25 -11.47 3.60 14.30
N LYS A 26 -11.90 4.79 14.73
CA LYS A 26 -12.56 5.77 13.84
C LYS A 26 -11.70 7.00 13.66
N ILE A 27 -11.53 7.42 12.41
CA ILE A 27 -10.85 8.65 12.05
C ILE A 27 -11.86 9.56 11.37
N TYR A 28 -11.92 10.80 11.81
CA TYR A 28 -12.83 11.80 11.31
C TYR A 28 -12.04 12.81 10.49
N ILE A 29 -12.60 13.22 9.36
CA ILE A 29 -12.00 14.16 8.43
C ILE A 29 -12.95 15.34 8.26
N TRP A 30 -12.46 16.54 8.51
CA TRP A 30 -13.21 17.80 8.38
C TRP A 30 -12.58 18.72 7.35
N ASP A 31 -13.41 19.53 6.70
CA ASP A 31 -12.96 20.66 5.90
C ASP A 31 -12.58 21.87 6.79
N ARG A 32 -11.97 22.89 6.19
CA ARG A 32 -11.63 24.15 6.90
C ARG A 32 -12.83 24.92 7.43
N ALA A 33 -14.03 24.68 6.90
CA ALA A 33 -15.26 25.29 7.38
C ALA A 33 -15.85 24.55 8.61
N GLY A 34 -15.27 23.41 8.99
CA GLY A 34 -15.68 22.58 10.12
C GLY A 34 -16.75 21.54 9.79
N HIS A 35 -17.07 21.33 8.51
CA HIS A 35 -18.00 20.28 8.11
C HIS A 35 -17.32 18.92 8.15
N LEU A 36 -18.02 17.93 8.71
CA LEU A 36 -17.57 16.54 8.68
C LEU A 36 -17.76 15.98 7.27
N VAL A 37 -16.65 15.61 6.63
CA VAL A 37 -16.61 15.17 5.23
C VAL A 37 -16.66 13.65 5.15
N LYS A 38 -15.84 12.98 5.96
CA LYS A 38 -15.74 11.52 5.94
C LYS A 38 -15.38 10.97 7.32
N ILE A 39 -15.83 9.74 7.57
CA ILE A 39 -15.39 8.92 8.70
C ILE A 39 -14.73 7.66 8.10
N LEU A 40 -13.49 7.39 8.47
CA LEU A 40 -12.82 6.13 8.19
C LEU A 40 -13.04 5.21 9.38
N GLU A 41 -13.65 4.05 9.15
CA GLU A 41 -13.97 3.09 10.19
C GLU A 41 -13.11 1.84 10.02
N GLY A 42 -12.30 1.53 11.03
CA GLY A 42 -11.45 0.35 11.08
C GLY A 42 -11.98 -0.72 12.04
N PRO A 43 -11.16 -1.74 12.32
CA PRO A 43 -11.47 -2.79 13.27
C PRO A 43 -11.80 -2.26 14.67
N LYS A 44 -12.37 -3.11 15.53
CA LYS A 44 -12.76 -2.77 16.92
C LYS A 44 -11.54 -2.71 17.86
N GLU A 45 -10.61 -1.83 17.54
CA GLU A 45 -9.37 -1.61 18.28
C GLU A 45 -9.26 -0.14 18.65
N ALA A 46 -8.54 0.18 19.73
CA ALA A 46 -8.36 1.57 20.13
C ALA A 46 -7.25 2.22 19.27
N LEU A 47 -7.55 3.36 18.65
CA LEU A 47 -6.55 4.18 17.96
C LEU A 47 -5.63 4.89 18.97
N ILE A 48 -4.33 4.84 18.71
CA ILE A 48 -3.28 5.45 19.54
C ILE A 48 -2.71 6.69 18.89
N ASP A 49 -2.36 6.59 17.61
CA ASP A 49 -1.71 7.66 16.86
C ASP A 49 -2.17 7.68 15.39
N LEU A 50 -1.95 8.83 14.74
CA LEU A 50 -2.48 9.16 13.43
C LEU A 50 -1.56 10.15 12.71
N ALA A 51 -1.22 9.87 11.45
CA ALA A 51 -0.42 10.75 10.61
C ALA A 51 -1.03 10.85 9.21
N TRP A 52 -0.98 12.05 8.62
CA TRP A 52 -1.33 12.29 7.22
C TRP A 52 -0.05 12.45 6.40
N HIS A 53 0.01 11.84 5.23
CA HIS A 53 1.17 11.95 4.34
C HIS A 53 1.23 13.37 3.73
N PRO A 54 2.37 14.08 3.76
CA PRO A 54 2.44 15.49 3.40
C PRO A 54 2.00 15.78 1.95
N VAL A 55 2.36 14.93 0.99
CA VAL A 55 2.05 15.17 -0.45
C VAL A 55 0.83 14.40 -0.95
N HIS A 56 0.69 13.12 -0.58
CA HIS A 56 -0.37 12.23 -1.06
C HIS A 56 -1.54 12.12 -0.07
N PRO A 57 -2.77 11.84 -0.57
CA PRO A 57 -3.95 11.62 0.27
C PRO A 57 -3.92 10.22 0.92
N ILE A 58 -2.92 9.99 1.78
CA ILE A 58 -2.69 8.75 2.50
C ILE A 58 -2.68 9.06 3.99
N VAL A 59 -3.44 8.30 4.76
CA VAL A 59 -3.47 8.39 6.22
C VAL A 59 -2.92 7.10 6.81
N VAL A 60 -2.10 7.22 7.84
CA VAL A 60 -1.57 6.09 8.60
C VAL A 60 -2.07 6.20 10.02
N SER A 61 -2.56 5.09 10.58
CA SER A 61 -3.03 5.04 11.97
C SER A 61 -2.49 3.82 12.69
N VAL A 62 -2.23 3.97 13.99
CA VAL A 62 -1.66 2.91 14.83
C VAL A 62 -2.70 2.48 15.86
N SER A 63 -2.97 1.18 15.96
CA SER A 63 -3.84 0.65 17.00
C SER A 63 -3.08 0.24 18.25
N LEU A 64 -3.82 0.09 19.36
CA LEU A 64 -3.28 -0.39 20.63
C LEU A 64 -2.71 -1.83 20.53
N ALA A 65 -3.17 -2.61 19.53
CA ALA A 65 -2.62 -3.94 19.25
C ALA A 65 -1.24 -3.90 18.58
N GLY A 66 -0.74 -2.71 18.23
CA GLY A 66 0.53 -2.53 17.52
C GLY A 66 0.43 -2.70 16.01
N LEU A 67 -0.79 -2.74 15.46
CA LEU A 67 -1.02 -2.81 14.02
C LEU A 67 -1.01 -1.39 13.41
N VAL A 68 -0.44 -1.29 12.22
CA VAL A 68 -0.42 -0.06 11.43
C VAL A 68 -1.40 -0.23 10.26
N TYR A 69 -2.38 0.65 10.19
CA TYR A 69 -3.35 0.69 9.10
C TYR A 69 -3.04 1.85 8.16
N ILE A 70 -3.10 1.57 6.87
CA ILE A 70 -2.92 2.53 5.79
C ILE A 70 -4.28 2.75 5.14
N TRP A 71 -4.68 4.01 5.04
CA TRP A 71 -5.89 4.46 4.39
C TRP A 71 -5.49 5.25 3.16
N ALA A 72 -5.83 4.73 1.99
CA ALA A 72 -5.57 5.36 0.72
C ALA A 72 -6.82 5.28 -0.15
N LYS A 73 -6.88 6.11 -1.19
CA LYS A 73 -7.90 5.98 -2.22
C LYS A 73 -7.59 4.74 -3.06
N ASP A 74 -8.59 3.92 -3.33
CA ASP A 74 -8.46 2.85 -4.33
C ASP A 74 -8.30 3.46 -5.72
N TYR A 75 -7.28 3.00 -6.43
CA TYR A 75 -7.06 3.37 -7.81
C TYR A 75 -7.92 2.47 -8.70
N THR A 76 -8.99 3.00 -9.25
CA THR A 76 -9.75 2.32 -10.31
C THR A 76 -8.95 2.43 -11.61
N GLU A 77 -8.64 1.29 -12.21
CA GLU A 77 -7.95 1.25 -13.51
C GLU A 77 -8.82 1.91 -14.58
N ASN A 78 -8.26 2.90 -15.27
CA ASN A 78 -8.91 3.56 -16.39
C ASN A 78 -8.43 2.90 -17.69
N TRP A 79 -9.36 2.30 -18.44
CA TRP A 79 -9.02 1.55 -19.66
C TRP A 79 -8.55 2.44 -20.81
N SER A 80 -8.87 3.74 -20.80
CA SER A 80 -8.35 4.73 -21.74
C SER A 80 -6.84 4.94 -21.61
N ALA A 81 -6.20 4.51 -20.52
CA ALA A 81 -4.74 4.56 -20.41
C ALA A 81 -4.04 3.54 -21.34
N PHE A 82 -4.74 2.48 -21.80
CA PHE A 82 -4.16 1.47 -22.68
C PHE A 82 -4.26 1.83 -24.16
N ALA A 83 -5.19 2.71 -24.52
CA ALA A 83 -5.42 3.12 -25.90
C ALA A 83 -5.88 4.59 -25.90
N PRO A 84 -5.05 5.52 -26.41
CA PRO A 84 -5.34 6.96 -26.31
C PRO A 84 -6.59 7.41 -27.08
N ASP A 85 -7.01 6.63 -28.07
CA ASP A 85 -8.24 6.80 -28.86
C ASP A 85 -9.47 6.13 -28.21
N PHE A 86 -9.29 5.36 -27.13
CA PHE A 86 -10.37 4.71 -26.41
C PHE A 86 -10.92 5.62 -25.31
N LYS A 87 -12.24 5.86 -25.33
CA LYS A 87 -12.96 6.59 -24.29
C LYS A 87 -13.92 5.65 -23.59
N GLU A 88 -13.74 5.45 -22.30
CA GLU A 88 -14.70 4.71 -21.47
C GLU A 88 -15.99 5.54 -21.32
N LEU A 89 -17.13 4.90 -21.53
CA LEU A 89 -18.45 5.50 -21.42
C LEU A 89 -19.16 4.95 -20.19
N GLU A 90 -19.56 5.82 -19.26
CA GLU A 90 -20.38 5.44 -18.10
C GLU A 90 -21.83 5.13 -18.51
N GLU A 91 -22.30 5.78 -19.58
CA GLU A 91 -23.63 5.60 -20.16
C GLU A 91 -23.56 5.60 -21.70
N ASN A 92 -24.56 5.02 -22.36
CA ASN A 92 -24.58 4.94 -23.83
C ASN A 92 -24.67 6.35 -24.46
N GLU A 93 -23.70 6.68 -25.30
CA GLU A 93 -23.72 7.88 -26.15
C GLU A 93 -24.33 7.50 -27.51
N GLU A 94 -25.30 8.29 -28.00
CA GLU A 94 -25.87 8.07 -29.33
C GLU A 94 -24.89 8.56 -30.40
N TYR A 95 -24.60 7.70 -31.36
CA TYR A 95 -23.72 8.02 -32.47
C TYR A 95 -24.41 8.96 -33.47
N VAL A 96 -23.81 10.12 -33.72
CA VAL A 96 -24.22 11.03 -34.80
C VAL A 96 -23.17 10.96 -35.89
N GLU A 97 -23.49 10.19 -36.93
CA GLU A 97 -22.69 10.05 -38.15
C GLU A 97 -22.47 11.42 -38.78
N ARG A 98 -21.21 11.77 -39.09
CA ARG A 98 -20.93 12.97 -39.87
C ARG A 98 -21.16 12.65 -41.34
N GLU A 99 -21.70 13.59 -42.11
CA GLU A 99 -21.98 13.37 -43.54
C GLU A 99 -20.74 12.98 -44.37
N ASP A 100 -19.54 13.33 -43.90
CA ASP A 100 -18.25 13.08 -44.55
C ASP A 100 -17.56 11.76 -44.14
N GLU A 101 -18.16 10.98 -43.23
CA GLU A 101 -17.52 9.78 -42.64
C GLU A 101 -17.25 8.67 -43.66
N PHE A 102 -18.15 8.52 -44.64
CA PHE A 102 -18.07 7.48 -45.66
C PHE A 102 -17.55 7.99 -47.01
N ASP A 103 -17.08 9.24 -47.06
CA ASP A 103 -16.50 9.81 -48.28
C ASP A 103 -15.12 9.22 -48.56
N LEU A 104 -14.87 8.86 -49.82
CA LEU A 104 -13.57 8.41 -50.28
C LEU A 104 -12.62 9.62 -50.35
N ILE A 105 -11.88 9.85 -49.27
CA ILE A 105 -10.83 10.87 -49.25
C ILE A 105 -9.70 10.43 -50.18
N THR A 106 -9.59 11.06 -51.35
CA THR A 106 -8.42 10.91 -52.22
C THR A 106 -7.18 11.40 -51.46
N GLU A 107 -6.02 10.74 -51.56
CA GLU A 107 -4.79 11.07 -50.77
C GLU A 107 -4.40 12.57 -50.81
N THR A 108 -4.83 13.30 -51.83
CA THR A 108 -4.65 14.74 -52.02
C THR A 108 -5.46 15.65 -51.10
N GLU A 109 -6.53 15.15 -50.47
CA GLU A 109 -7.47 15.90 -49.61
C GLU A 109 -7.41 15.51 -48.14
N LYS A 110 -6.42 14.68 -47.72
CA LYS A 110 -6.06 14.62 -46.30
C LYS A 110 -5.63 16.03 -45.91
N VAL A 111 -6.56 16.76 -45.30
CA VAL A 111 -6.32 18.03 -44.63
C VAL A 111 -5.06 17.81 -43.82
N LYS A 112 -4.04 18.60 -44.12
CA LYS A 112 -2.88 18.73 -43.27
C LYS A 112 -3.45 19.00 -41.89
N GLU A 113 -3.45 17.99 -41.02
CA GLU A 113 -3.27 18.26 -39.59
C GLU A 113 -2.02 19.11 -39.59
N SER A 114 -2.22 20.42 -39.52
CA SER A 114 -1.12 21.33 -39.31
C SER A 114 -0.69 20.94 -37.91
N ASP A 115 0.38 20.18 -37.81
CA ASP A 115 1.11 19.97 -36.58
C ASP A 115 1.61 21.36 -36.14
N VAL A 116 0.74 22.12 -35.47
CA VAL A 116 0.98 23.54 -35.14
C VAL A 116 2.12 23.68 -34.12
N HIS A 117 2.63 22.54 -33.60
CA HIS A 117 3.59 22.46 -32.51
C HIS A 117 4.76 21.51 -32.81
N GLU A 118 4.97 21.07 -34.06
CA GLU A 118 6.12 20.22 -34.43
C GLU A 118 7.48 20.91 -34.21
N ASP A 119 7.51 22.24 -34.33
CA ASP A 119 8.71 23.07 -34.20
C ASP A 119 8.84 23.72 -32.80
N ASP A 120 8.01 23.32 -31.82
CA ASP A 120 8.08 23.89 -30.47
C ASP A 120 9.39 23.47 -29.76
N GLU A 121 10.02 24.43 -29.08
CA GLU A 121 11.24 24.17 -28.30
C GLU A 121 10.86 23.46 -26.99
N ILE A 122 11.24 22.18 -26.86
CA ILE A 122 10.96 21.36 -25.68
C ILE A 122 12.17 21.36 -24.75
N ASP A 123 11.97 21.84 -23.52
CA ASP A 123 12.97 21.75 -22.45
C ASP A 123 12.86 20.41 -21.72
N ILE A 124 13.94 19.62 -21.76
CA ILE A 124 14.05 18.32 -21.07
C ILE A 124 15.01 18.37 -19.86
N VAL A 125 15.59 19.53 -19.58
CA VAL A 125 16.65 19.68 -18.57
C VAL A 125 16.13 20.38 -17.33
N THR A 126 15.26 21.38 -17.50
CA THR A 126 14.70 22.11 -16.36
C THR A 126 13.78 21.21 -15.55
N VAL A 127 14.04 21.14 -14.25
CA VAL A 127 13.17 20.46 -13.28
C VAL A 127 12.16 21.48 -12.77
N GLU A 128 10.87 21.20 -12.97
CA GLU A 128 9.80 22.02 -12.40
C GLU A 128 9.85 21.95 -10.87
N LYS A 129 9.70 23.11 -10.21
CA LYS A 129 9.62 23.16 -8.76
C LYS A 129 8.18 22.86 -8.35
N ASP A 130 7.96 21.71 -7.70
CA ASP A 130 6.68 21.38 -7.09
C ASP A 130 6.40 22.37 -5.93
N SER A 131 5.53 23.34 -6.21
CA SER A 131 5.17 24.41 -5.26
C SER A 131 4.10 23.99 -4.26
N ALA A 132 3.47 22.83 -4.43
CA ALA A 132 2.29 22.44 -3.67
C ALA A 132 2.55 22.19 -2.18
N PHE A 133 3.79 21.87 -1.78
CA PHE A 133 4.13 21.48 -0.40
C PHE A 133 5.48 22.01 0.11
N SER A 134 6.17 22.86 -0.66
CA SER A 134 7.49 23.41 -0.29
C SER A 134 7.31 24.70 0.51
N ASP A 135 7.32 24.58 1.84
CA ASP A 135 7.20 25.71 2.78
C ASP A 135 8.57 26.37 3.09
N SER A 136 9.62 26.05 2.31
CA SER A 136 10.97 26.57 2.51
C SER A 136 11.59 27.16 1.23
N ASP A 137 11.95 28.44 1.30
CA ASP A 137 12.71 29.13 0.24
C ASP A 137 14.22 28.84 0.31
N MET A 138 14.70 27.98 1.22
CA MET A 138 16.13 27.88 1.56
C MET A 138 16.74 26.48 1.56
N SER A 139 16.04 25.45 1.08
CA SER A 139 16.66 24.17 0.78
C SER A 139 16.00 23.56 -0.44
N GLN A 140 16.80 23.10 -1.40
CA GLN A 140 16.34 22.05 -2.30
C GLN A 140 16.17 20.81 -1.41
N GLU A 141 14.93 20.58 -0.95
CA GLU A 141 14.56 19.45 -0.11
C GLU A 141 14.57 18.18 -0.97
N GLU A 142 15.75 17.76 -1.42
CA GLU A 142 15.87 16.51 -2.18
C GLU A 142 15.39 15.35 -1.30
N THR A 143 14.48 14.54 -1.84
CA THR A 143 14.02 13.32 -1.19
C THR A 143 15.23 12.42 -0.92
N CYS A 144 15.44 12.07 0.34
CA CYS A 144 16.53 11.20 0.73
C CYS A 144 16.16 9.75 0.44
N PHE A 145 17.04 9.03 -0.27
CA PHE A 145 16.86 7.62 -0.55
C PHE A 145 17.63 6.77 0.48
N LEU A 146 17.00 5.71 0.98
CA LEU A 146 17.69 4.72 1.79
C LEU A 146 18.61 3.87 0.89
N PRO A 147 19.86 3.58 1.28
CA PRO A 147 20.72 2.69 0.53
C PRO A 147 20.11 1.29 0.42
N ALA A 148 20.08 0.73 -0.79
CA ALA A 148 19.72 -0.67 -1.00
C ALA A 148 20.95 -1.57 -0.75
N ASP A 149 20.78 -2.67 -0.02
CA ASP A 149 21.78 -3.74 0.09
C ASP A 149 21.33 -4.92 -0.81
N PRO A 150 21.87 -5.06 -2.03
CA PRO A 150 21.44 -6.10 -2.95
C PRO A 150 21.94 -7.47 -2.48
N SER A 151 21.10 -8.21 -1.74
CA SER A 151 21.35 -9.62 -1.44
C SER A 151 20.88 -10.49 -2.61
N PRO A 152 21.70 -11.43 -3.12
CA PRO A 152 21.23 -12.40 -4.10
C PRO A 152 20.14 -13.29 -3.49
N ASP A 153 19.05 -13.50 -4.23
CA ASP A 153 17.99 -14.43 -3.85
C ASP A 153 18.58 -15.83 -3.68
N ILE A 154 18.68 -16.31 -2.44
CA ILE A 154 19.02 -17.70 -2.17
C ILE A 154 17.75 -18.51 -2.53
N PRO A 155 17.82 -19.50 -3.43
CA PRO A 155 16.67 -20.37 -3.67
C PRO A 155 16.30 -21.07 -2.36
N GLU A 156 15.16 -20.72 -1.77
CA GLU A 156 14.59 -21.47 -0.66
C GLU A 156 14.42 -22.92 -1.09
N GLN A 157 15.20 -23.83 -0.50
CA GLN A 157 14.92 -25.24 -0.63
C GLN A 157 13.59 -25.48 0.07
N GLN A 158 12.55 -25.80 -0.71
CA GLN A 158 11.28 -26.28 -0.18
C GLN A 158 11.56 -27.54 0.64
N ASP A 159 11.66 -27.38 1.96
CA ASP A 159 11.65 -28.50 2.88
C ASP A 159 10.33 -29.25 2.66
N LYS A 160 10.45 -30.44 2.07
CA LYS A 160 9.39 -31.42 1.93
C LYS A 160 8.75 -31.65 3.30
N VAL A 161 7.61 -31.04 3.55
CA VAL A 161 6.67 -31.50 4.57
C VAL A 161 6.19 -32.89 4.14
N VAL A 162 6.89 -33.92 4.64
CA VAL A 162 6.47 -35.31 4.54
C VAL A 162 5.22 -35.48 5.41
N GLY A 163 4.06 -35.19 4.83
CA GLY A 163 2.77 -35.60 5.37
C GLY A 163 2.63 -37.11 5.19
N SER A 164 2.89 -37.87 6.25
CA SER A 164 2.74 -39.32 6.30
C SER A 164 1.30 -39.74 5.98
N THR A 165 1.13 -40.49 4.90
CA THR A 165 -0.08 -41.24 4.57
C THR A 165 -0.23 -42.41 5.53
N SER A 166 -1.18 -42.35 6.45
CA SER A 166 -1.57 -43.47 7.30
C SER A 166 -2.31 -44.54 6.48
N LYS A 167 -1.72 -45.72 6.33
CA LYS A 167 -2.45 -46.94 5.92
C LYS A 167 -2.09 -48.08 6.88
N LEU A 168 -3.14 -48.55 7.57
CA LEU A 168 -3.17 -49.68 8.48
C LEU A 168 -2.66 -50.98 7.82
N GLY A 169 -1.91 -51.77 8.58
CA GLY A 169 -1.49 -53.13 8.25
C GLY A 169 -1.07 -53.87 9.53
N ASP A 170 -1.75 -54.97 9.83
CA ASP A 170 -1.82 -55.65 11.12
C ASP A 170 -0.56 -56.41 11.60
N SER A 171 -0.55 -56.65 12.92
CA SER A 171 -0.33 -57.96 13.56
C SER A 171 1.02 -58.28 14.22
N ASN A 172 0.96 -58.25 15.56
CA ASN A 172 1.68 -59.06 16.59
C ASN A 172 3.21 -58.80 16.66
N HIS A 173 3.96 -58.94 17.76
CA HIS A 173 3.91 -59.89 18.87
C HIS A 173 4.85 -59.41 20.02
N SER A 174 4.34 -59.46 21.26
CA SER A 174 5.00 -59.79 22.55
C SER A 174 6.33 -59.16 23.00
N GLY A 175 6.32 -58.61 24.23
CA GLY A 175 7.38 -58.85 25.22
C GLY A 175 8.05 -57.61 25.84
N SER A 176 7.60 -57.20 27.03
CA SER A 176 8.43 -56.45 28.01
C SER A 176 9.21 -57.47 28.87
N PRO A 177 10.34 -57.11 29.52
CA PRO A 177 10.27 -56.30 30.76
C PRO A 177 11.45 -55.32 31.02
N LEU A 178 11.12 -54.31 31.83
CA LEU A 178 11.87 -53.61 32.90
C LEU A 178 13.39 -53.80 33.05
N SER A 179 14.12 -52.69 33.24
CA SER A 179 15.19 -52.55 34.24
C SER A 179 15.59 -51.08 34.46
N GLU A 180 15.83 -50.75 35.73
CA GLU A 180 16.32 -49.51 36.32
C GLU A 180 17.76 -49.16 35.90
N GLU A 181 18.15 -47.87 35.90
CA GLU A 181 19.08 -47.29 36.89
C GLU A 181 19.40 -45.81 36.62
N ALA A 182 19.70 -45.12 37.72
CA ALA A 182 20.11 -43.73 37.81
C ALA A 182 21.61 -43.53 37.49
N GLY A 183 22.02 -42.32 37.14
CA GLY A 183 23.46 -42.00 37.10
C GLY A 183 23.81 -40.65 36.50
N GLN A 184 24.09 -39.70 37.39
CA GLN A 184 24.67 -38.37 37.18
C GLN A 184 25.88 -38.34 36.23
N ASN A 185 26.02 -37.26 35.44
CA ASN A 185 26.97 -36.15 35.68
C ASN A 185 27.35 -35.43 34.37
N GLY A 186 27.65 -34.13 34.49
CA GLY A 186 28.74 -33.51 33.73
C GLY A 186 28.38 -32.40 32.75
N GLN A 187 28.41 -31.17 33.27
CA GLN A 187 28.98 -29.93 32.69
C GLN A 187 29.11 -29.79 31.16
N ALA A 188 28.56 -28.70 30.61
CA ALA A 188 29.38 -27.64 29.99
C ALA A 188 28.49 -26.45 29.55
N MET A 189 28.94 -25.25 29.87
CA MET A 189 28.42 -23.97 29.37
C MET A 189 28.53 -23.91 27.85
N ASN A 190 27.55 -23.32 27.18
CA ASN A 190 27.78 -22.45 26.02
C ASN A 190 26.60 -21.48 25.88
N HIS A 191 26.89 -20.20 26.06
CA HIS A 191 26.04 -19.09 25.67
C HIS A 191 25.91 -19.09 24.15
N VAL A 192 24.69 -19.26 23.65
CA VAL A 192 24.35 -18.93 22.26
C VAL A 192 23.21 -17.93 22.33
N SER A 193 23.52 -16.69 21.97
CA SER A 193 22.57 -15.61 21.78
C SER A 193 21.60 -15.99 20.67
N SER A 194 20.31 -16.03 20.98
CA SER A 194 19.24 -16.16 19.98
C SER A 194 19.22 -14.90 19.10
N PRO A 195 19.12 -15.03 17.77
CA PRO A 195 18.90 -13.89 16.90
C PRO A 195 17.50 -13.32 17.17
N VAL A 196 17.42 -11.99 17.17
CA VAL A 196 16.15 -11.26 17.26
C VAL A 196 15.32 -11.64 16.04
N GLU A 197 14.20 -12.33 16.25
CA GLU A 197 13.23 -12.55 15.20
C GLU A 197 12.64 -11.19 14.84
N GLY A 198 12.88 -10.77 13.59
CA GLY A 198 12.26 -9.58 13.02
C GLY A 198 10.75 -9.78 13.04
N ASN A 199 10.04 -8.93 13.77
CA ASN A 199 8.59 -8.89 13.74
C ASN A 199 8.14 -8.68 12.29
N ILE A 200 7.52 -9.72 11.73
CA ILE A 200 6.80 -9.63 10.46
C ILE A 200 5.63 -8.67 10.71
N ILE A 201 5.74 -7.47 10.15
CA ILE A 201 4.65 -6.49 10.16
C ILE A 201 3.55 -7.06 9.26
N SER A 202 2.50 -7.61 9.88
CA SER A 202 1.32 -8.06 9.15
C SER A 202 0.57 -6.83 8.66
N LEU A 203 0.71 -6.49 7.38
CA LEU A 203 -0.06 -5.46 6.70
C LEU A 203 -1.47 -6.00 6.44
N HIS A 204 -2.42 -5.66 7.31
CA HIS A 204 -3.82 -6.01 7.09
C HIS A 204 -4.49 -4.91 6.25
N TYR A 205 -4.53 -5.12 4.93
CA TYR A 205 -5.35 -4.30 4.04
C TYR A 205 -6.83 -4.54 4.36
N THR A 206 -7.54 -3.50 4.78
CA THR A 206 -9.00 -3.53 4.84
C THR A 206 -9.52 -2.65 3.71
N ILE A 207 -10.09 -3.31 2.72
CA ILE A 207 -10.63 -2.72 1.48
C ILE A 207 -11.99 -2.10 1.82
N TYR A 208 -12.24 -0.85 1.41
CA TYR A 208 -13.51 -0.14 1.57
C TYR A 208 -13.90 0.63 0.31
#